data_AF-A0A354UEK6-F1
#
_entry.id   AF-A0A354UEK6-F1
#
_cell.length_a   1.000
_cell.length_b   1.000
_cell.length_c   1.000
_cell.angle_alpha   90.00
_cell.angle_beta   90.00
_cell.angle_gamma   90.00
#
_symmetry.space_group_name_H-M   'P 1'
#
loop_
_entity.id
_entity.type
_entity.pdbx_description
1 polymer ?
#
loop_
_entity_poly.entity_id
_entity_poly.type
_entity_poly.pdbx_seq_one_letter_code
_entity_poly.pdbx_strand_id
1 'polypeptide(L)'
;SSSREKRADEVERQVDDIYTVAYMRDFLGEEFNGVISGVTSFGIFVELENTAEVLVRLEDLPKGNYVFDEKTYTLFSNKNVFKLGDSVKIKVVNCDVLAGQLDFILVNR
;
A
#
# COMPACT_ATOMS: atom_id res chain seq x y z
N SER A 1 17.91 28.42 3.73
CA SER A 1 16.77 27.48 3.78
C SER A 1 17.24 26.12 3.30
N SER A 2 17.12 25.07 4.12
CA SER A 2 17.43 23.68 3.70
C SER A 2 17.07 22.66 4.79
N SER A 3 17.35 22.94 6.06
CA SER A 3 17.12 21.97 7.16
C SER A 3 15.80 22.15 7.91
N ARG A 4 15.22 23.36 7.89
CA ARG A 4 13.93 23.65 8.54
C ARG A 4 12.73 23.22 7.69
N GLU A 5 12.81 23.43 6.38
CA GLU A 5 11.80 22.99 5.41
C GLU A 5 11.68 21.47 5.40
N LYS A 6 12.82 20.75 5.27
CA LYS A 6 12.83 19.28 5.33
C LYS A 6 12.29 18.69 6.64
N ARG A 7 12.52 19.38 7.77
CA ARG A 7 11.95 18.97 9.07
C ARG A 7 10.46 19.28 9.18
N ALA A 8 9.98 20.34 8.54
CA ALA A 8 8.55 20.64 8.49
C ALA A 8 7.82 19.58 7.64
N ASP A 9 8.32 19.30 6.43
CA ASP A 9 7.75 18.31 5.52
C ASP A 9 7.68 16.90 6.15
N GLU A 10 8.72 16.50 6.89
CA GLU A 10 8.77 15.18 7.56
C GLU A 10 7.79 15.08 8.74
N VAL A 11 7.53 16.20 9.44
CA VAL A 11 6.53 16.25 10.50
C VAL A 11 5.13 16.28 9.91
N GLU A 12 4.90 17.03 8.83
CA GLU A 12 3.59 17.07 8.15
C GLU A 12 3.20 15.69 7.62
N ARG A 13 4.14 14.96 6.98
CA ARG A 13 3.89 13.58 6.53
C ARG A 13 3.56 12.63 7.69
N GLN A 14 4.29 12.71 8.80
CA GLN A 14 4.00 11.87 9.97
C GLN A 14 2.63 12.17 10.57
N VAL A 15 2.21 13.44 10.56
CA VAL A 15 0.89 13.84 11.04
C VAL A 15 -0.19 13.29 10.11
N ASP A 16 -0.01 13.40 8.80
CA ASP A 16 -0.93 12.83 7.80
C ASP A 16 -1.03 11.30 7.90
N ASP A 17 0.09 10.60 8.13
CA ASP A 17 0.13 9.15 8.33
C ASP A 17 -0.68 8.77 9.58
N ILE A 18 -0.47 9.45 10.71
CA ILE A 18 -1.20 9.17 11.96
C ILE A 18 -2.70 9.43 11.79
N TYR A 19 -3.09 10.54 11.14
CA TYR A 19 -4.51 10.81 10.87
C TYR A 19 -5.12 9.76 9.93
N THR A 20 -4.38 9.32 8.92
CA THR A 20 -4.82 8.29 7.99
C THR A 20 -5.02 6.96 8.70
N VAL A 21 -4.09 6.56 9.57
CA VAL A 21 -4.20 5.32 10.36
C VAL A 21 -5.34 5.41 11.38
N ALA A 22 -5.52 6.56 12.02
CA ALA A 22 -6.62 6.81 12.94
C ALA A 22 -7.98 6.72 12.22
N TYR A 23 -8.08 7.26 11.01
CA TYR A 23 -9.28 7.16 10.17
C TYR A 23 -9.54 5.70 9.73
N MET A 24 -8.51 5.01 9.27
CA MET A 24 -8.63 3.62 8.79
C MET A 24 -8.89 2.60 9.90
N ARG A 25 -8.65 2.95 11.18
CA ARG A 25 -8.91 2.09 12.33
C ARG A 25 -10.36 1.61 12.42
N ASP A 26 -11.31 2.50 12.10
CA ASP A 26 -12.74 2.16 12.12
C ASP A 26 -13.14 1.20 10.99
N PHE A 27 -12.25 0.99 10.01
CA PHE A 27 -12.43 0.08 8.88
C PHE A 27 -11.55 -1.17 8.97
N LEU A 28 -11.02 -1.47 10.16
CA LEU A 28 -10.25 -2.69 10.38
C LEU A 28 -11.08 -3.93 10.02
N GLY A 29 -10.57 -4.74 9.09
CA GLY A 29 -11.24 -5.93 8.60
C GLY A 29 -12.12 -5.72 7.37
N GLU A 30 -12.38 -4.47 6.96
CA GLU A 30 -13.13 -4.14 5.76
C GLU A 30 -12.29 -4.32 4.49
N GLU A 31 -12.98 -4.56 3.39
CA GLU A 31 -12.36 -4.69 2.07
C GLU A 31 -12.60 -3.44 1.23
N PHE A 32 -11.57 -3.03 0.50
CA PHE A 32 -11.58 -1.86 -0.37
C PHE A 32 -11.22 -2.27 -1.79
N ASN A 33 -11.97 -1.75 -2.77
CA ASN A 33 -11.56 -1.82 -4.16
C ASN A 33 -10.51 -0.75 -4.42
N GLY A 34 -9.51 -1.10 -5.22
CA GLY A 34 -8.50 -0.17 -5.67
C GLY A 34 -7.90 -0.58 -6.99
N VAL A 35 -7.00 0.26 -7.50
CA VAL A 35 -6.26 0.03 -8.73
C VAL A 35 -4.78 0.07 -8.41
N ILE A 36 -4.00 -0.85 -8.96
CA ILE A 36 -2.55 -0.84 -8.79
C ILE A 36 -1.98 0.43 -9.47
N SER A 37 -1.52 1.40 -8.68
CA SER A 37 -0.91 2.66 -9.13
C SER A 37 0.61 2.55 -9.32
N GLY A 38 1.23 1.51 -8.75
CA GLY A 38 2.67 1.28 -8.85
C GLY A 38 3.06 -0.15 -8.54
N VAL A 39 4.15 -0.61 -9.15
CA VAL A 39 4.70 -1.96 -8.92
C VAL A 39 6.20 -1.83 -8.69
N THR A 40 6.70 -2.42 -7.61
CA THR A 40 8.12 -2.43 -7.26
C THR A 40 8.59 -3.84 -6.89
N SER A 41 9.89 -4.01 -6.66
CA SER A 41 10.46 -5.27 -6.21
C SER A 41 10.10 -5.65 -4.77
N PHE A 42 9.59 -4.71 -3.96
CA PHE A 42 9.27 -4.91 -2.54
C PHE A 42 7.76 -4.88 -2.26
N GLY A 43 6.91 -4.61 -3.26
CA GLY A 43 5.46 -4.56 -3.07
C GLY A 43 4.73 -3.93 -4.25
N ILE A 44 3.46 -3.62 -4.01
CA ILE A 44 2.58 -2.93 -4.96
C ILE A 44 1.90 -1.75 -4.27
N PHE A 45 1.77 -0.65 -4.99
CA PHE A 45 0.98 0.50 -4.57
C PHE A 45 -0.43 0.36 -5.15
N VAL A 46 -1.43 0.58 -4.30
CA VAL A 46 -2.85 0.49 -4.64
C VAL A 46 -3.50 1.81 -4.30
N GLU A 47 -4.07 2.46 -5.31
CA GLU A 47 -4.89 3.65 -5.16
C GLU A 47 -6.34 3.24 -4.92
N LEU A 48 -6.93 3.75 -3.84
CA LEU A 48 -8.31 3.52 -3.45
C LEU A 48 -9.26 4.54 -4.10
N GLU A 49 -10.57 4.27 -4.10
CA GLU A 49 -11.59 5.18 -4.65
C GLU A 49 -11.59 6.57 -4.00
N ASN A 50 -11.16 6.66 -2.74
CA ASN A 50 -11.02 7.94 -2.02
C ASN A 50 -9.68 8.64 -2.29
N THR A 51 -8.93 8.22 -3.31
CA THR A 51 -7.60 8.73 -3.72
C THR A 51 -6.47 8.47 -2.74
N ALA A 52 -6.72 7.73 -1.66
CA ALA A 52 -5.65 7.30 -0.77
C ALA A 52 -4.80 6.24 -1.45
N GLU A 53 -3.48 6.38 -1.37
CA GLU A 53 -2.53 5.38 -1.86
C GLU A 53 -2.01 4.53 -0.71
N VAL A 54 -1.92 3.22 -0.95
CA VAL A 54 -1.54 2.23 0.05
C VAL A 54 -0.46 1.32 -0.52
N LEU A 55 0.56 1.01 0.29
CA LEU A 55 1.57 0.01 -0.04
C LEU A 55 1.18 -1.37 0.53
N VAL A 56 1.02 -2.36 -0.35
CA VAL A 56 0.97 -3.78 0.03
C VAL A 56 2.36 -4.36 -0.13
N ARG A 57 2.98 -4.76 0.99
CA ARG A 57 4.33 -5.33 0.98
C ARG A 57 4.32 -6.72 0.33
N LEU A 58 5.44 -7.10 -0.25
CA LEU A 58 5.58 -8.40 -0.93
C LEU A 58 5.34 -9.60 0.02
N GLU A 59 5.59 -9.44 1.32
CA GLU A 59 5.31 -10.43 2.36
C GLU A 59 3.82 -10.61 2.65
N ASP A 60 3.01 -9.58 2.40
CA ASP A 60 1.55 -9.58 2.61
C ASP A 60 0.78 -10.01 1.35
N LEU A 61 1.51 -10.23 0.24
CA LEU A 61 0.95 -10.83 -0.97
C LEU A 61 0.75 -12.34 -0.80
N PRO A 62 -0.18 -12.95 -1.56
CA PRO A 62 -0.38 -14.39 -1.52
C PRO A 62 0.93 -15.15 -1.77
N LYS A 63 1.24 -16.16 -0.95
CA LYS A 63 2.52 -16.89 -1.00
C LYS A 63 2.95 -17.25 -2.43
N GLY A 64 4.10 -16.72 -2.84
CA GLY A 64 4.69 -16.96 -4.14
C GLY A 64 6.13 -16.46 -4.20
N ASN A 65 6.93 -17.09 -5.07
CA ASN A 65 8.25 -16.57 -5.42
C ASN A 65 8.04 -15.48 -6.48
N TYR A 66 7.93 -14.24 -6.03
CA TYR A 66 7.69 -13.11 -6.90
C TYR A 66 8.99 -12.64 -7.56
N VAL A 67 8.88 -12.29 -8.84
CA VAL A 67 9.93 -11.67 -9.66
C VAL A 67 9.35 -10.38 -10.21
N PHE A 68 10.12 -9.30 -10.07
CA PHE A 68 9.77 -8.01 -10.65
C PHE A 68 10.42 -7.86 -12.02
N ASP A 69 9.61 -7.56 -13.03
CA ASP A 69 10.07 -7.17 -14.36
C ASP A 69 9.88 -5.66 -14.56
N GLU A 70 10.99 -4.94 -14.52
CA GLU A 70 11.07 -3.49 -14.71
C GLU A 70 10.59 -3.04 -16.09
N LYS A 71 10.71 -3.88 -17.13
CA LYS A 71 10.32 -3.49 -18.49
C LYS A 71 8.81 -3.42 -18.66
N THR A 72 8.10 -4.26 -17.92
CA THR A 72 6.65 -4.40 -18.00
C THR A 72 5.92 -3.90 -16.75
N TYR A 73 6.67 -3.34 -15.77
CA TYR A 73 6.16 -2.95 -14.46
C TYR A 73 5.23 -4.02 -13.86
N THR A 74 5.71 -5.26 -13.88
CA THR A 74 4.93 -6.43 -13.49
C THR A 74 5.63 -7.18 -12.38
N LEU A 75 4.91 -7.50 -11.32
CA LEU A 75 5.36 -8.37 -10.24
C LEU A 75 4.63 -9.70 -10.37
N PHE A 76 5.33 -10.77 -10.73
CA PHE A 76 4.70 -12.05 -11.03
C PHE A 76 5.36 -13.22 -10.31
N SER A 77 4.56 -14.24 -10.07
CA SER A 77 4.97 -15.55 -9.57
C SER A 77 4.34 -16.62 -10.45
N ASN A 78 4.60 -17.90 -10.16
CA ASN A 78 3.98 -19.01 -10.87
C ASN A 78 2.43 -19.05 -10.78
N LYS A 79 1.83 -18.33 -9.81
CA LYS A 79 0.38 -18.36 -9.55
C LYS A 79 -0.30 -17.01 -9.74
N ASN A 80 0.41 -15.92 -9.48
CA ASN A 80 -0.14 -14.58 -9.41
C ASN A 80 0.66 -13.61 -10.27
N VAL A 81 0.00 -12.64 -10.89
CA VAL A 81 0.62 -11.58 -11.68
C VAL A 81 -0.02 -10.27 -11.25
N PHE A 82 0.78 -9.26 -10.93
CA PHE A 82 0.33 -7.92 -10.57
C PHE A 82 0.92 -6.92 -11.54
N LYS A 83 0.06 -6.12 -12.18
CA LYS A 83 0.47 -5.12 -13.16
C LYS A 83 -0.09 -3.76 -12.80
N LEU A 84 0.63 -2.74 -13.22
CA LEU A 84 0.11 -1.38 -13.20
C LEU A 84 -1.26 -1.30 -13.90
N GLY A 85 -2.24 -0.69 -13.23
CA GLY A 85 -3.60 -0.51 -13.72
C GLY A 85 -4.57 -1.67 -13.45
N ASP A 86 -4.11 -2.78 -12.86
CA ASP A 86 -5.02 -3.87 -12.48
C ASP A 86 -5.94 -3.43 -11.34
N SER A 87 -7.24 -3.74 -11.44
CA SER A 87 -8.16 -3.64 -10.32
C SER A 87 -7.89 -4.76 -9.32
N VAL A 88 -7.87 -4.42 -8.04
CA VAL A 88 -7.60 -5.34 -6.94
C VAL A 88 -8.53 -5.04 -5.77
N LYS A 89 -8.70 -6.04 -4.90
CA LYS A 89 -9.34 -5.83 -3.61
C LYS A 89 -8.36 -6.07 -2.46
N ILE A 90 -8.22 -5.07 -1.61
CA ILE A 90 -7.37 -5.13 -0.42
C ILE A 90 -8.20 -5.13 0.85
N LYS A 91 -7.66 -5.66 1.94
CA LYS A 91 -8.30 -5.66 3.26
C LYS A 91 -7.35 -5.13 4.30
N VAL A 92 -7.86 -4.24 5.15
CA VAL A 92 -7.13 -3.71 6.30
C VAL A 92 -7.01 -4.82 7.34
N VAL A 93 -5.79 -5.20 7.70
CA VAL A 93 -5.54 -6.28 8.69
C VAL A 93 -4.90 -5.77 9.97
N ASN A 94 -4.25 -4.61 9.92
CA ASN A 94 -3.63 -4.01 11.09
C ASN A 94 -3.67 -2.49 11.00
N CYS A 95 -3.99 -1.83 12.11
CA CYS A 95 -3.92 -0.38 12.27
C CYS A 95 -3.26 -0.08 13.62
N ASP A 96 -2.00 0.35 13.60
CA ASP A 96 -1.30 0.85 14.78
C ASP A 96 -1.15 2.37 14.67
N VAL A 97 -2.09 3.08 15.29
CA VAL A 97 -2.13 4.56 15.31
C VAL A 97 -0.91 5.17 15.99
N LEU A 98 -0.33 4.50 17.00
CA LEU A 98 0.83 5.01 17.72
C LEU A 98 2.11 4.85 16.92
N ALA A 99 2.22 3.76 16.16
CA ALA A 99 3.34 3.51 15.25
C ALA A 99 3.16 4.19 13.87
N GLY A 100 1.95 4.69 13.56
CA GLY A 100 1.62 5.17 12.22
C GLY A 100 1.59 4.03 11.18
N GLN A 101 1.38 2.79 11.62
CA GLN A 101 1.46 1.62 10.74
C GLN A 101 0.06 1.15 10.31
N LEU A 102 -0.07 0.90 9.02
CA LEU A 102 -1.27 0.38 8.38
C LEU A 102 -0.83 -0.79 7.50
N ASP A 103 -1.34 -1.99 7.78
CA ASP A 103 -1.01 -3.17 6.99
C ASP A 103 -2.26 -3.68 6.27
N PHE A 104 -2.05 -4.09 5.02
CA PHE A 104 -3.09 -4.53 4.12
C PHE A 104 -2.70 -5.86 3.49
N ILE A 105 -3.68 -6.72 3.27
CA ILE A 105 -3.51 -7.95 2.49
C ILE A 105 -4.33 -7.86 1.21
N LEU A 106 -3.86 -8.54 0.18
CA LEU A 106 -4.65 -8.74 -1.03
C LEU A 106 -5.67 -9.87 -0.82
N VAL A 107 -6.96 -9.58 -1.04
CA VAL A 107 -8.04 -10.57 -0.88
C VAL A 107 -8.39 -11.22 -2.21
N ASN A 108 -8.52 -10.44 -3.29
CA ASN A 108 -8.91 -10.96 -4.59
C ASN A 108 -8.45 -10.06 -5.75
N ARG A 109 -8.33 -10.64 -6.93
CA ARG A 109 -8.05 -9.97 -8.22
C ARG A 109 -9.14 -10.32 -9.23
#